data_AF-A0ABD1D062-F1
#
_entry.id   AF-A0ABD1D062-F1
#
_cell.length_a   1.000
_cell.length_b   1.000
_cell.length_c   1.000
_cell.angle_alpha   90.00
_cell.angle_beta   90.00
_cell.angle_gamma   90.00
#
_symmetry.space_group_name_H-M   'P 1'
#
loop_
_entity.id
_entity.type
_entity.pdbx_description
1 polymer ?
#
loop_
_entity_poly.entity_id
_entity_poly.type
_entity_poly.pdbx_seq_one_letter_code
_entity_poly.pdbx_strand_id
1 'polypeptide(L)'
;MASLGCQAKFTNSQKRILHSHFADCAADLGIGNFTGLEVLAFSGRQTTPELNFCTLHRMDLISCDGTVHEENFFAFIADGHNNMEQLPAVLKGCVDVVNGTPVERAYQLYRCMFAQHKFEV
;
A
#
# COMPACT_ATOMS: atom_id res chain seq x y z
N MET A 1 19.84 12.81 -17.87
CA MET A 1 19.33 11.44 -18.09
C MET A 1 18.34 11.14 -16.97
N ALA A 2 17.05 11.32 -17.20
CA ALA A 2 16.03 11.04 -16.21
C ALA A 2 15.82 9.52 -16.17
N SER A 3 16.17 8.89 -15.05
CA SER A 3 15.81 7.51 -14.76
C SER A 3 14.29 7.43 -14.78
N LEU A 4 13.72 6.82 -15.82
CA LEU A 4 12.34 6.33 -15.85
C LEU A 4 12.28 5.18 -14.85
N GLY A 5 12.21 5.53 -13.57
CA GLY A 5 12.22 4.58 -12.47
C GLY A 5 11.09 3.57 -12.64
N CYS A 6 11.43 2.29 -12.48
CA CYS A 6 10.47 1.22 -12.29
C CYS A 6 9.53 1.61 -11.14
N GLN A 7 8.35 2.11 -11.49
CA GLN A 7 7.26 2.32 -10.55
C GLN A 7 6.71 0.94 -10.21
N ALA A 8 6.33 0.71 -8.95
CA ALA A 8 5.51 -0.46 -8.64
C ALA A 8 4.25 -0.42 -9.51
N LYS A 9 4.11 -1.41 -10.40
CA LYS A 9 3.02 -1.40 -11.37
C LYS A 9 1.81 -2.11 -10.79
N PHE A 10 0.99 -1.41 -10.01
CA PHE A 10 -0.36 -1.95 -9.75
C PHE A 10 -1.10 -2.17 -11.08
N THR A 11 -1.86 -3.25 -11.18
CA THR A 11 -2.76 -3.50 -12.31
C THR A 11 -3.80 -2.38 -12.41
N ASN A 12 -4.46 -2.25 -13.56
CA ASN A 12 -5.56 -1.31 -13.71
C ASN A 12 -6.74 -1.64 -12.78
N SER A 13 -6.90 -2.90 -12.38
CA SER A 13 -7.93 -3.31 -11.42
C SER A 13 -7.60 -2.81 -10.01
N GLN A 14 -6.39 -3.11 -9.54
CA GLN A 14 -5.89 -2.63 -8.25
C GLN A 14 -5.90 -1.10 -8.15
N LYS A 15 -5.50 -0.39 -9.22
CA LYS A 15 -5.57 1.10 -9.26
C LYS A 15 -6.99 1.62 -9.08
N ARG A 16 -8.00 0.97 -9.68
CA ARG A 16 -9.40 1.38 -9.51
C ARG A 16 -9.90 1.15 -8.08
N ILE A 17 -9.56 0.00 -7.49
CA ILE A 17 -9.90 -0.32 -6.10
C ILE A 17 -9.25 0.71 -5.17
N LEU A 18 -7.93 0.92 -5.31
CA LEU A 18 -7.19 1.90 -4.53
C LEU A 18 -7.79 3.30 -4.70
N HIS A 19 -8.08 3.73 -5.92
CA HIS A 19 -8.65 5.06 -6.19
C HIS A 19 -9.94 5.31 -5.42
N SER A 20 -10.87 4.35 -5.44
CA SER A 20 -12.15 4.49 -4.73
C SER A 20 -11.95 4.70 -3.23
N HIS A 21 -11.16 3.83 -2.59
CA HIS A 21 -10.92 3.93 -1.14
C HIS A 21 -10.09 5.15 -0.76
N PHE A 22 -9.12 5.52 -1.61
CA PHE A 22 -8.25 6.67 -1.41
C PHE A 22 -9.03 7.99 -1.51
N ALA A 23 -9.95 8.10 -2.48
CA ALA A 23 -10.84 9.25 -2.62
C ALA A 23 -11.75 9.42 -1.40
N ASP A 24 -12.37 8.34 -0.92
CA ASP A 24 -13.21 8.40 0.28
C ASP A 24 -12.42 8.79 1.53
N CYS A 25 -11.22 8.20 1.72
CA CYS A 25 -10.36 8.54 2.85
C CYS A 25 -9.86 9.99 2.78
N ALA A 26 -9.54 10.48 1.59
CA ALA A 26 -9.19 11.88 1.41
C ALA A 26 -10.36 12.79 1.79
N ALA A 27 -11.59 12.44 1.40
CA ALA A 27 -12.78 13.20 1.77
C ALA A 27 -13.01 13.22 3.30
N ASP A 28 -12.92 12.07 3.96
CA ASP A 28 -13.05 11.95 5.42
C ASP A 28 -11.99 12.77 6.17
N LEU A 29 -10.77 12.83 5.63
CA LEU A 29 -9.65 13.57 6.19
C LEU A 29 -9.62 15.06 5.77
N GLY A 30 -10.57 15.51 4.94
CA GLY A 30 -10.64 16.90 4.47
C GLY A 30 -9.53 17.29 3.47
N ILE A 31 -8.98 16.33 2.73
CA ILE A 31 -7.89 16.51 1.78
C ILE A 31 -8.44 16.86 0.38
N GLY A 32 -8.34 18.13 -0.02
CA GLY A 32 -8.90 18.63 -1.27
C GLY A 32 -8.14 18.26 -2.56
N ASN A 33 -6.83 18.02 -2.51
CA ASN A 33 -6.02 17.65 -3.69
C ASN A 33 -5.40 16.26 -3.52
N PHE A 34 -6.25 15.23 -3.56
CA PHE A 34 -5.79 13.85 -3.35
C PHE A 34 -5.12 13.24 -4.57
N THR A 35 -5.37 13.72 -5.79
CA THR A 35 -4.80 13.15 -7.03
C THR A 35 -3.27 13.13 -7.01
N GLY A 36 -2.63 14.20 -6.52
CA GLY A 36 -1.18 14.24 -6.39
C GLY A 36 -0.65 13.22 -5.37
N LEU A 37 -1.36 13.09 -4.24
CA LEU A 37 -1.02 12.12 -3.19
C LEU A 37 -1.24 10.68 -3.68
N GLU A 38 -2.27 10.42 -4.47
CA GLU A 38 -2.55 9.12 -5.05
C GLU A 38 -1.41 8.67 -6.00
N VAL A 39 -0.94 9.57 -6.87
CA VAL A 39 0.22 9.28 -7.75
C VAL A 39 1.48 8.95 -6.92
N LEU A 40 1.67 9.64 -5.79
CA LEU A 40 2.74 9.32 -4.85
C LEU A 40 2.53 7.95 -4.18
N ALA A 41 1.29 7.59 -3.84
CA ALA A 41 0.93 6.28 -3.29
C ALA A 41 1.25 5.14 -4.24
N PHE A 42 0.93 5.27 -5.53
CA PHE A 42 1.25 4.24 -6.53
C PHE A 42 2.74 4.11 -6.83
N SER A 43 3.58 5.04 -6.35
CA SER A 43 5.03 5.01 -6.55
C SER A 43 5.83 4.81 -5.28
N GLY A 44 5.21 4.41 -4.16
CA GLY A 44 5.93 4.17 -2.90
C GLY A 44 6.36 5.46 -2.18
N ARG A 45 5.89 6.62 -2.65
CA ARG A 45 6.33 7.96 -2.22
C ARG A 45 5.26 8.76 -1.48
N GLN A 46 4.11 8.15 -1.16
CA GLN A 46 3.12 8.76 -0.26
C GLN A 46 3.79 9.28 0.99
N THR A 47 3.39 10.47 1.45
CA THR A 47 3.93 11.14 2.65
C THR A 47 2.89 11.40 3.72
N THR A 48 1.62 11.02 3.50
CA THR A 48 0.52 11.20 4.47
C THR A 48 0.15 9.85 5.10
N PRO A 49 0.63 9.54 6.33
CA PRO A 49 0.41 8.25 6.98
C PRO A 49 -1.07 7.93 7.24
N GLU A 50 -1.86 8.92 7.66
CA GLU A 50 -3.28 8.76 8.00
C GLU A 50 -4.11 8.36 6.78
N LEU A 51 -3.80 8.95 5.63
CA LEU A 51 -4.44 8.62 4.36
C LEU A 51 -4.08 7.19 3.92
N ASN A 52 -2.83 6.78 4.12
CA ASN A 52 -2.38 5.42 3.82
C ASN A 52 -3.08 4.40 4.74
N PHE A 53 -3.06 4.65 6.06
CA PHE A 53 -3.73 3.83 7.05
C PHE A 53 -5.23 3.70 6.75
N CYS A 54 -5.93 4.81 6.52
CA CYS A 54 -7.34 4.78 6.17
C CYS A 54 -7.60 3.94 4.92
N THR A 55 -6.78 4.12 3.87
CA THR A 55 -6.95 3.38 2.60
C THR A 55 -6.77 1.88 2.81
N LEU A 56 -5.68 1.46 3.45
CA LEU A 56 -5.40 0.05 3.73
C LEU A 56 -6.45 -0.58 4.64
N HIS A 57 -6.94 0.18 5.63
CA HIS A 57 -7.98 -0.28 6.54
C HIS A 57 -9.33 -0.45 5.83
N ARG A 58 -9.74 0.52 5.00
CA ARG A 58 -10.98 0.43 4.21
C ARG A 58 -10.97 -0.70 3.18
N MET A 59 -9.78 -1.06 2.68
CA MET A 59 -9.57 -2.22 1.82
C MET A 59 -9.56 -3.55 2.58
N ASP A 60 -9.74 -3.52 3.91
CA ASP A 60 -9.67 -4.69 4.79
C ASP A 60 -8.32 -5.43 4.73
N LEU A 61 -7.24 -4.71 4.44
CA LEU A 61 -5.87 -5.25 4.44
C LEU A 61 -5.23 -5.18 5.83
N ILE A 62 -5.72 -4.27 6.66
CA ILE A 62 -5.30 -4.10 8.05
C ILE A 62 -6.50 -3.84 8.96
N SER A 63 -6.42 -4.29 10.20
CA SER A 63 -7.34 -3.95 11.28
C SER A 63 -7.10 -2.54 11.86
N CYS A 64 -8.02 -2.08 12.72
CA CYS A 64 -7.86 -0.81 13.45
C CYS A 64 -6.60 -0.75 14.33
N ASP A 65 -6.12 -1.90 14.80
CA ASP A 65 -4.89 -1.99 15.59
C ASP A 65 -3.63 -2.17 14.73
N GLY A 66 -3.75 -2.08 13.40
CA GLY A 66 -2.62 -2.17 12.46
C GLY A 66 -2.10 -3.59 12.21
N THR A 67 -2.84 -4.61 12.64
CA THR A 67 -2.55 -6.01 12.29
C THR A 67 -2.91 -6.26 10.83
N VAL A 68 -2.04 -6.98 10.11
CA VAL A 68 -2.26 -7.29 8.69
C VAL A 68 -3.21 -8.48 8.56
N HIS A 69 -4.21 -8.34 7.70
CA HIS A 69 -5.05 -9.46 7.25
C HIS A 69 -4.35 -10.15 6.07
N GLU A 70 -3.47 -11.12 6.38
CA GLU A 70 -2.57 -11.72 5.39
C GLU A 70 -3.31 -12.30 4.17
N GLU A 71 -4.44 -12.98 4.37
CA GLU A 71 -5.23 -13.57 3.28
C GLU A 71 -5.73 -12.50 2.29
N ASN A 72 -6.29 -11.40 2.80
CA ASN A 72 -6.76 -10.29 1.98
C ASN A 72 -5.60 -9.57 1.28
N PHE A 73 -4.48 -9.39 1.99
CA PHE A 73 -3.27 -8.80 1.44
C PHE A 73 -2.70 -9.64 0.28
N PHE A 74 -2.59 -10.96 0.47
CA PHE A 74 -2.12 -11.86 -0.57
C PHE A 74 -3.07 -11.90 -1.76
N ALA A 75 -4.39 -11.95 -1.53
CA ALA A 75 -5.38 -11.90 -2.60
C ALA A 75 -5.27 -10.60 -3.42
N PHE A 76 -5.07 -9.46 -2.76
CA PHE A 76 -4.89 -8.17 -3.43
C PHE A 76 -3.65 -8.14 -4.31
N ILE A 77 -2.50 -8.62 -3.81
CA ILE A 77 -1.24 -8.64 -4.57
C ILE A 77 -1.20 -9.75 -5.64
N ALA A 78 -1.90 -10.87 -5.45
CA ALA A 78 -1.94 -11.97 -6.42
C ALA A 78 -2.57 -11.57 -7.78
N ASP A 79 -3.34 -10.49 -7.81
CA ASP A 79 -3.88 -9.92 -9.05
C ASP A 79 -2.76 -9.32 -9.92
N GLY A 80 -2.17 -10.14 -10.80
CA GLY A 80 -1.32 -9.69 -11.90
C GLY A 80 0.19 -9.57 -11.60
N HIS A 81 0.65 -9.99 -10.41
CA HIS A 81 2.06 -9.91 -10.02
C HIS A 81 2.80 -11.26 -10.11
N ASN A 82 4.11 -11.22 -10.36
CA ASN A 82 5.00 -12.38 -10.38
C ASN A 82 5.59 -12.68 -8.99
N ASN A 83 6.26 -13.82 -8.84
CA ASN A 83 6.98 -14.25 -7.62
C ASN A 83 6.11 -14.39 -6.36
N MET A 84 4.85 -14.77 -6.54
CA MET A 84 3.87 -14.88 -5.45
C MET A 84 4.29 -15.87 -4.36
N GLU A 85 5.13 -16.85 -4.68
CA GLU A 85 5.72 -17.79 -3.72
C GLU A 85 6.61 -17.11 -2.66
N GLN A 86 7.16 -15.93 -2.97
CA GLN A 86 7.98 -15.15 -2.04
C GLN A 86 7.16 -14.19 -1.18
N LEU A 87 5.89 -13.94 -1.53
CA LEU A 87 5.06 -12.94 -0.88
C LEU A 87 4.90 -13.17 0.63
N PRO A 88 4.65 -14.40 1.13
CA PRO A 88 4.51 -14.62 2.57
C PRO A 88 5.78 -14.28 3.35
N ALA A 89 6.95 -14.71 2.85
CA ALA A 89 8.23 -14.46 3.53
C ALA A 89 8.57 -12.96 3.54
N VAL A 90 8.27 -12.25 2.44
CA VAL A 90 8.52 -10.82 2.33
C VAL A 90 7.57 -10.01 3.21
N LEU A 91 6.27 -10.34 3.21
CA LEU A 91 5.31 -9.70 4.08
C LEU A 91 5.71 -9.88 5.55
N LYS A 92 6.05 -11.11 5.95
CA LYS A 92 6.52 -11.39 7.30
C LYS A 92 7.75 -10.54 7.66
N GLY A 93 8.74 -10.49 6.77
CA GLY A 93 9.94 -9.67 6.98
C GLY A 93 9.64 -8.19 7.17
N CYS A 94 8.61 -7.66 6.48
CA CYS A 94 8.15 -6.28 6.70
C CYS A 94 7.38 -6.12 8.01
N VAL A 95 6.47 -7.04 8.35
CA VAL A 95 5.68 -6.98 9.59
C VAL A 95 6.58 -7.06 10.84
N ASP A 96 7.62 -7.89 10.81
CA ASP A 96 8.52 -8.09 11.96
C ASP A 96 9.35 -6.84 12.32
N VAL A 97 9.49 -5.88 11.39
CA VAL A 97 10.33 -4.68 11.58
C VAL A 97 9.54 -3.39 11.82
N VAL A 98 8.22 -3.39 11.64
CA VAL A 98 7.41 -2.19 11.88
C VAL A 98 7.14 -1.99 13.38
N ASN A 99 7.09 -0.74 13.82
CA ASN A 99 6.81 -0.39 15.21
C ASN A 99 5.99 0.90 15.36
N GLY A 100 5.51 1.14 16.58
CA GLY A 100 4.75 2.34 16.93
C GLY A 100 3.23 2.14 16.90
N THR A 101 2.53 3.25 16.74
CA THR A 101 1.06 3.31 16.62
C THR A 101 0.56 2.53 15.39
N PRO A 102 -0.73 2.17 15.33
CA PRO A 102 -1.31 1.52 14.15
C PRO A 102 -1.04 2.26 12.83
N VAL A 103 -1.15 3.60 12.85
CA VAL A 103 -0.90 4.45 11.68
C VAL A 103 0.56 4.39 11.24
N GLU A 104 1.49 4.50 12.20
CA GLU A 104 2.93 4.40 11.92
C GLU A 104 3.30 3.03 11.36
N ARG A 105 2.78 1.95 11.94
CA ARG A 105 3.02 0.58 11.46
C ARG A 105 2.51 0.36 10.05
N ALA A 106 1.29 0.80 9.74
CA ALA A 106 0.73 0.68 8.39
C ALA A 106 1.57 1.45 7.35
N TYR A 107 2.00 2.66 7.70
CA TYR A 107 2.82 3.48 6.80
C TYR A 107 4.22 2.88 6.60
N GLN A 108 4.85 2.36 7.66
CA GLN A 108 6.13 1.64 7.56
C GLN A 108 6.00 0.35 6.76
N LEU A 109 4.91 -0.40 6.92
CA LEU A 109 4.61 -1.62 6.16
C LEU A 109 4.51 -1.30 4.66
N TYR A 110 3.71 -0.31 4.31
CA TYR A 110 3.58 0.19 2.94
C TYR A 110 4.96 0.54 2.34
N ARG A 111 5.78 1.30 3.07
CA ARG A 111 7.14 1.66 2.62
C ARG A 111 8.03 0.44 2.45
N CYS A 112 7.98 -0.51 3.38
CA CYS A 112 8.77 -1.74 3.32
C CYS A 112 8.40 -2.59 2.11
N MET A 113 7.10 -2.81 1.86
CA MET A 113 6.62 -3.59 0.73
C MET A 113 7.02 -2.98 -0.62
N PHE A 114 6.92 -1.66 -0.76
CA PHE A 114 7.36 -0.97 -1.97
C PHE A 114 8.87 -1.06 -2.21
N ALA A 115 9.69 -1.10 -1.15
CA ALA A 115 11.14 -1.22 -1.26
C ALA A 115 11.63 -2.60 -1.73
N GLN A 116 10.74 -3.60 -1.81
CA GLN A 116 11.13 -4.96 -2.17
C GLN A 116 11.42 -5.11 -3.67
N HIS A 117 10.74 -4.35 -4.54
CA HIS A 117 10.86 -4.47 -6.01
C HIS A 117 10.63 -5.90 -6.57
N LYS A 118 10.12 -6.83 -5.75
CA LYS A 118 9.98 -8.27 -6.08
C LYS A 118 8.66 -8.61 -6.77
N PHE A 119 7.65 -7.77 -6.56
CA PHE A 119 6.28 -7.96 -7.04
C PHE A 119 5.95 -6.86 -8.04
N GLU A 120 6.84 -6.60 -9.00
CA GLU A 120 6.52 -5.70 -10.11
C GLU A 120 5.83 -6.47 -11.25
N VAL A 121 4.94 -5.81 -11.99
CA VAL A 121 4.24 -6.36 -13.17
C VAL A 121 5.11 -6.26 -14.42
#